data_AF-A0A2J7KJP1-F1
#
_entry.id   AF-A0A2J7KJP1-F1
#
_cell.length_a   1.000
_cell.length_b   1.000
_cell.length_c   1.000
_cell.angle_alpha   90.00
_cell.angle_beta   90.00
_cell.angle_gamma   90.00
#
_symmetry.space_group_name_H-M   'P 1'
#
loop_
_entity.id
_entity.type
_entity.pdbx_description
1 polymer ?
#
loop_
_entity_poly.entity_id
_entity_poly.type
_entity_poly.pdbx_seq_one_letter_code
_entity_poly.pdbx_strand_id
1 'polypeptide(L)' 'MSYIKPDTPYPVYAQPSMTGNAIIETQHNEKAFLAMTTTSLLTAMSIACQNQIDVCNPGNLRGPVNIYTMVLADS' A
#
# COMPACT_ATOMS: atom_id res chain seq x y z
N MET A 1 -18.02 -7.99 13.31
CA MET A 1 -16.93 -7.65 12.37
C MET A 1 -16.43 -6.26 12.74
N SER A 2 -15.27 -6.16 13.41
CA SER A 2 -14.35 -5.02 13.32
C SER A 2 -13.07 -5.43 14.04
N TYR A 3 -12.08 -5.89 13.28
CA TYR A 3 -10.78 -6.36 13.76
C TYR A 3 -9.67 -5.32 13.55
N ILE A 4 -10.04 -4.04 13.41
CA ILE A 4 -9.06 -2.98 13.21
C ILE A 4 -8.92 -2.25 14.53
N LYS A 5 -7.82 -2.52 15.24
CA LYS A 5 -7.43 -1.77 16.43
C LYS A 5 -6.85 -0.43 15.95
N PRO A 6 -7.57 0.69 16.12
CA PRO A 6 -7.24 1.97 15.46
C PRO A 6 -5.89 2.55 15.93
N ASP A 7 -5.41 2.19 17.12
CA ASP A 7 -4.24 2.81 17.76
C ASP A 7 -2.90 2.18 17.39
N THR A 8 -2.85 1.25 16.44
CA THR A 8 -1.56 0.69 16.00
C THR A 8 -1.06 1.49 14.80
N PRO A 9 0.01 2.30 14.94
CA PRO A 9 0.54 3.08 13.82
C PRO A 9 1.04 2.14 12.71
N TYR A 10 0.97 2.61 11.46
CA TYR A 10 1.45 1.85 10.33
C TYR A 10 2.95 1.51 10.50
N PRO A 11 3.37 0.24 10.38
CA PRO A 11 4.69 -0.22 10.80
C PRO A 11 5.76 0.05 9.72
N VAL A 12 6.09 1.32 9.47
CA VAL A 12 7.07 1.74 8.45
C VAL A 12 8.42 1.04 8.62
N TYR A 13 8.89 0.89 9.86
CA TYR A 13 10.18 0.28 10.18
C TYR A 13 10.22 -1.25 10.03
N ALA A 14 9.06 -1.89 9.84
CA ALA A 14 9.00 -3.32 9.52
C ALA A 14 9.13 -3.59 8.00
N GLN A 15 9.09 -2.54 7.16
CA GLN A 15 9.27 -2.67 5.72
C GLN A 15 10.75 -2.90 5.36
N PRO A 16 11.04 -3.50 4.19
CA PRO A 16 12.40 -3.51 3.65
C PRO A 16 13.00 -2.10 3.59
N SER A 17 14.31 -1.98 3.82
CA SER A 17 14.99 -0.68 4.00
C SER A 17 14.73 0.32 2.86
N MET A 18 14.75 -0.13 1.60
CA MET A 18 14.45 0.72 0.44
C MET A 18 13.02 1.28 0.50
N THR A 19 12.06 0.43 0.81
CA THR A 19 10.63 0.76 0.88
C THR A 19 10.33 1.67 2.08
N GLY A 20 10.86 1.35 3.26
CA GLY A 20 10.69 2.16 4.47
C GLY A 20 11.30 3.55 4.34
N ASN A 21 12.50 3.66 3.76
CA ASN A 21 13.16 4.95 3.54
C ASN A 21 12.38 5.83 2.56
N ALA A 22 11.90 5.24 1.45
CA ALA A 22 11.08 5.97 0.48
C ALA A 22 9.81 6.52 1.12
N ILE A 23 9.13 5.74 1.97
CA ILE A 23 7.94 6.22 2.71
C ILE A 23 8.30 7.41 3.60
N ILE A 24 9.37 7.30 4.40
CA ILE A 24 9.80 8.36 5.33
C ILE A 24 10.16 9.65 4.57
N GLU A 25 10.92 9.51 3.49
CA GLU A 25 11.37 10.64 2.66
C GLU A 25 10.18 11.35 2.00
N THR A 26 9.28 10.61 1.36
CA THR A 26 8.09 11.19 0.72
C THR A 26 7.17 11.83 1.74
N GLN A 27 6.95 11.20 2.90
CA GLN A 27 6.14 11.78 3.97
C GLN A 27 6.73 13.11 4.46
N HIS A 28 8.05 13.18 4.63
CA HIS A 28 8.74 14.39 5.09
C HIS A 28 8.69 15.52 4.04
N ASN A 29 8.97 15.20 2.78
CA ASN A 29 9.10 16.19 1.71
C ASN A 29 7.75 16.71 1.21
N GLU A 30 6.75 15.83 1.07
CA GLU A 30 5.44 16.19 0.53
C GLU A 30 4.42 16.54 1.62
N LYS A 31 4.74 16.31 2.90
CA LYS A 31 3.79 16.38 4.02
C LYS A 31 2.55 15.51 3.79
N ALA A 32 2.71 14.44 2.99
CA ALA A 32 1.63 13.54 2.63
C ALA A 32 1.21 12.67 3.82
N PHE A 33 -0.05 12.24 3.83
CA PHE A 33 -0.52 11.29 4.83
C PHE A 33 0.14 9.93 4.64
N LEU A 34 0.55 9.30 5.74
CA LEU A 34 1.32 8.04 5.71
C LEU A 34 0.61 6.93 4.92
N ALA A 35 -0.73 6.82 5.04
CA ALA A 35 -1.47 5.82 4.26
C ALA A 35 -1.48 6.16 2.77
N MET A 36 -1.51 7.44 2.38
CA MET A 36 -1.49 7.84 0.97
C MET A 36 -0.13 7.51 0.34
N THR A 37 0.97 7.84 1.02
CA THR A 37 2.33 7.49 0.58
C THR A 37 2.50 5.99 0.44
N THR A 38 2.03 5.23 1.43
CA THR A 38 2.07 3.77 1.43
C THR A 38 1.24 3.18 0.29
N THR A 39 0.02 3.66 0.08
CA THR A 39 -0.84 3.25 -1.04
C THR A 39 -0.15 3.49 -2.38
N SER A 40 0.44 4.66 -2.58
CA SER A 40 1.11 5.02 -3.83
C SER A 40 2.24 4.03 -4.14
N LEU A 41 3.05 3.74 -3.14
CA LEU A 41 4.12 2.76 -3.20
C LEU A 41 3.61 1.35 -3.54
N LEU A 42 2.58 0.87 -2.84
CA LEU A 42 1.96 -0.44 -3.14
C LEU A 42 1.40 -0.49 -4.56
N THR A 43 0.80 0.60 -5.03
CA THR A 43 0.26 0.71 -6.38
C THR A 43 1.37 0.62 -7.42
N ALA A 44 2.49 1.33 -7.22
CA ALA A 44 3.66 1.24 -8.09
C ALA A 44 4.23 -0.18 -8.14
N MET A 45 4.34 -0.86 -6.99
CA MET A 45 4.77 -2.26 -6.94
C MET A 45 3.79 -3.18 -7.67
N SER A 46 2.48 -3.01 -7.46
CA SER A 46 1.45 -3.79 -8.14
C SER A 46 1.57 -3.66 -9.66
N ILE A 47 1.81 -2.46 -10.17
CA ILE A 47 2.02 -2.22 -11.61
C ILE A 47 3.30 -2.89 -12.11
N ALA A 48 4.41 -2.77 -11.38
CA ALA A 48 5.66 -3.42 -11.75
C ALA A 48 5.55 -4.96 -11.76
N CYS A 49 4.72 -5.53 -10.87
CA CYS A 49 4.52 -6.98 -10.76
C CYS A 49 3.44 -7.53 -11.72
N GLN A 50 2.55 -6.69 -12.27
CA GLN A 50 1.41 -7.14 -13.10
C GLN A 50 1.81 -7.96 -14.34
N ASN A 51 3.02 -7.74 -14.89
CA ASN A 51 3.53 -8.52 -16.02
C ASN A 51 4.26 -9.81 -15.61
N GLN A 52 4.47 -10.02 -14.30
CA GLN A 52 5.22 -11.17 -13.78
C GLN A 52 4.33 -12.20 -13.07
N ILE A 53 3.11 -11.84 -12.71
CA ILE A 53 2.27 -12.65 -11.82
C ILE A 53 0.80 -12.52 -12.23
N ASP A 54 0.16 -13.65 -12.55
CA ASP A 54 -1.29 -13.75 -12.67
C ASP A 54 -1.90 -14.08 -11.31
N VAL A 55 -2.96 -13.37 -10.92
CA VAL A 55 -3.69 -13.66 -9.68
C VAL A 55 -4.92 -14.50 -10.00
N CYS A 56 -5.15 -15.55 -9.21
CA CYS A 56 -6.35 -16.38 -9.30
C CYS A 56 -7.49 -15.75 -8.49
N ASN A 57 -8.55 -15.33 -9.16
CA ASN A 57 -9.77 -14.81 -8.55
C ASN A 57 -10.83 -15.92 -8.36
N PRO A 58 -11.87 -15.70 -7.53
CA PRO A 58 -13.00 -16.61 -7.42
C PRO A 58 -13.55 -16.99 -8.79
N GLY A 59 -13.83 -18.28 -9.00
CA GLY A 59 -14.22 -18.81 -10.31
C GLY A 59 -13.06 -19.17 -11.24
N ASN A 60 -11.83 -19.24 -10.73
CA ASN A 60 -10.61 -19.59 -11.49
C ASN A 60 -10.32 -18.62 -12.65
N LEU A 61 -10.77 -17.37 -12.51
CA LEU A 61 -10.38 -16.29 -13.41
C LEU A 61 -8.93 -15.90 -13.10
N ARG A 62 -8.09 -15.82 -14.13
CA ARG A 62 -6.67 -15.45 -13.99
C ARG A 62 -6.40 -14.19 -14.80
N GLY A 63 -5.74 -13.22 -14.18
CA GLY A 63 -5.32 -12.01 -14.86
C GLY A 63 -4.76 -10.96 -13.91
N PRO A 64 -4.44 -9.77 -14.44
CA PRO A 64 -3.93 -8.66 -13.64
C PRO A 64 -5.02 -8.15 -12.69
N VAL A 65 -4.60 -7.76 -11.49
CA VAL A 65 -5.44 -7.10 -10.50
C VAL A 65 -4.78 -5.80 -10.06
N ASN A 66 -5.62 -4.81 -9.80
CA ASN A 66 -5.20 -3.53 -9.27
C ASN A 66 -5.51 -3.46 -7.76
N ILE A 67 -4.63 -2.81 -7.01
CA ILE A 67 -4.86 -2.53 -5.60
C ILE A 67 -5.78 -1.30 -5.51
N TYR A 68 -6.86 -1.42 -4.74
CA TYR A 68 -7.75 -0.30 -4.42
C TYR A 68 -7.64 0.02 -2.93
N THR A 69 -7.50 1.30 -2.59
CA THR A 69 -7.44 1.75 -1.19
C THR A 69 -8.33 2.97 -0.98
N MET A 70 -9.04 3.00 0.15
CA MET A 70 -9.78 4.15 0.64
C MET A 70 -9.03 4.74 1.84
N VAL A 71 -8.60 6.00 1.74
CA VAL A 71 -7.97 6.72 2.85
C VAL A 71 -9.02 7.63 3.48
N LEU A 72 -9.37 7.34 4.73
CA LEU A 72 -10.20 8.21 5.56
C LEU A 72 -9.28 9.22 6.25
N ALA A 73 -9.49 10.50 5.99
CA ALA A 73 -8.81 11.58 6.68
C ALA A 73 -9.87 12.38 7.46
N ASP A 74 -9.66 12.51 8.77
CA ASP A 74 -10.41 13.48 9.58
C ASP A 74 -9.81 14.88 9.35
N SER A 75 -10.67 15.87 9.14
CA SER A 75 -10.30 17.28 8.89
C SER A 75 -10.09 18.07 10.17
#